data_AF-A0ABD0JRF9-F1
#
_entry.id   AF-A0ABD0JRF9-F1
#
_cell.length_a   1.000
_cell.length_b   1.000
_cell.length_c   1.000
_cell.angle_alpha   90.00
_cell.angle_beta   90.00
_cell.angle_gamma   90.00
#
_symmetry.space_group_name_H-M   'P 1'
#
loop_
_entity.id
_entity.type
_entity.pdbx_description
1 polymer ?
#
loop_
_entity_poly.entity_id
_entity_poly.type
_entity_poly.pdbx_seq_one_letter_code
_entity_poly.pdbx_strand_id
1 'polypeptide(L)'
;SKTLQQASMKQHITMNADCEENTISVVRSGVQANVDGLPCVQQKVCSTQVQSTCVDAGSGRKRRSTGLLQLILNMTVNFGPSQLYTGNDTSSSQYDRLVNLGLDSAETVLLNDTAAFFTVTAGSQTVTPDLASMFYNTSFLCPSGSIAYSYVCVDCPTGYKEENGDCVPCPLGQYQDQTGSTQCKPCPDGLAWDVLAASSISQCILPFTHNSPSKPDDAEQEYNNANQRLALIVGLVFGAVVVVVFTVAMIAVYKHQSGKTTK
;
A
#
# COMPACT_ATOMS: atom_id res chain seq x y z
N SER A 1 24.04 -8.61 -0.09
CA SER A 1 23.15 -9.46 -0.90
C SER A 1 21.75 -8.93 -0.69
N LYS A 2 21.26 -8.05 -1.58
CA LYS A 2 19.89 -7.51 -1.51
C LYS A 2 18.98 -8.58 -2.11
N THR A 3 18.16 -9.17 -1.26
CA THR A 3 17.39 -10.40 -1.51
C THR A 3 16.36 -10.20 -2.63
N LEU A 4 15.97 -11.28 -3.28
CA LEU A 4 14.99 -11.32 -4.37
C LEU A 4 13.64 -10.74 -3.92
N GLN A 5 13.05 -9.84 -4.72
CA GLN A 5 11.65 -9.41 -4.57
C GLN A 5 10.75 -10.49 -5.16
N GLN A 6 9.72 -10.92 -4.41
CA GLN A 6 8.85 -12.02 -4.83
C GLN A 6 7.38 -11.64 -4.71
N ALA A 7 6.62 -11.86 -5.78
CA ALA A 7 5.16 -11.90 -5.74
C ALA A 7 4.71 -13.35 -5.82
N SER A 8 3.85 -13.77 -4.91
CA SER A 8 3.21 -15.07 -4.95
C SER A 8 1.71 -14.90 -5.16
N MET A 9 1.14 -15.76 -5.99
CA MET A 9 -0.28 -15.86 -6.22
C MET A 9 -0.72 -17.29 -5.94
N LYS A 10 -1.85 -17.43 -5.26
CA LYS A 10 -2.49 -18.70 -4.97
C LYS A 10 -3.92 -18.67 -5.48
N GLN A 11 -4.21 -19.49 -6.49
CA GLN A 11 -5.54 -19.61 -7.08
C GLN A 11 -6.18 -20.95 -6.73
N HIS A 12 -7.43 -20.90 -6.31
CA HIS A 12 -8.26 -22.07 -6.06
C HIS A 12 -9.21 -22.27 -7.24
N ILE A 13 -9.28 -23.50 -7.76
CA ILE A 13 -10.08 -23.83 -8.95
C ILE A 13 -10.80 -25.15 -8.69
N THR A 14 -12.14 -25.12 -8.61
CA THR A 14 -12.93 -26.35 -8.61
C THR A 14 -13.08 -26.83 -10.04
N MET A 15 -12.88 -28.14 -10.25
CA MET A 15 -13.02 -28.79 -11.55
C MET A 15 -14.36 -29.55 -11.58
N ASN A 16 -15.00 -29.61 -12.74
CA ASN A 16 -16.20 -30.41 -12.94
C ASN A 16 -15.84 -31.89 -13.15
N ALA A 17 -15.19 -32.48 -12.15
CA ALA A 17 -14.77 -33.88 -12.13
C ALA A 17 -14.84 -34.46 -10.71
N ASP A 18 -15.13 -35.75 -10.65
CA ASP A 18 -15.09 -36.54 -9.43
C ASP A 18 -13.65 -36.82 -9.01
N CYS A 19 -13.49 -37.05 -7.70
CA CYS A 19 -12.21 -37.44 -7.09
C CYS A 19 -11.82 -38.90 -7.33
N GLU A 20 -11.64 -39.26 -8.60
CA GLU A 20 -11.04 -40.54 -9.01
C GLU A 20 -9.53 -40.39 -9.17
N GLU A 21 -8.75 -41.33 -8.61
CA GLU A 21 -7.28 -41.23 -8.54
C GLU A 21 -6.62 -41.02 -9.91
N ASN A 22 -7.11 -41.71 -10.95
CA ASN A 22 -6.62 -41.54 -12.31
C ASN A 22 -6.92 -40.14 -12.85
N THR A 23 -8.16 -39.67 -12.70
CA THR A 23 -8.61 -38.33 -13.13
C THR A 23 -7.84 -37.22 -12.43
N ILE A 24 -7.61 -37.33 -11.11
CA ILE A 24 -6.81 -36.37 -10.34
C ILE A 24 -5.41 -36.25 -10.92
N SER A 25 -4.75 -37.39 -11.18
CA SER A 25 -3.37 -37.41 -11.66
C SER A 25 -3.22 -36.80 -13.06
N VAL A 26 -4.16 -37.10 -13.96
CA VAL A 26 -4.17 -36.60 -15.35
C VAL A 26 -4.47 -35.11 -15.37
N VAL A 27 -5.49 -34.65 -14.65
CA VAL A 27 -5.86 -33.24 -14.59
C VAL A 27 -4.73 -32.41 -13.99
N ARG A 28 -4.18 -32.82 -12.84
CA ARG A 28 -3.05 -32.11 -12.21
C ARG A 28 -1.85 -32.00 -13.15
N SER A 29 -1.47 -33.09 -13.80
CA SER A 29 -0.29 -33.11 -14.67
C SER A 29 -0.51 -32.37 -15.98
N GLY A 30 -1.73 -32.44 -16.55
CA GLY A 30 -2.10 -31.68 -17.75
C GLY A 30 -2.11 -30.17 -17.49
N VAL A 31 -2.71 -29.74 -16.37
CA VAL A 31 -2.69 -28.33 -15.97
C VAL A 31 -1.26 -27.87 -15.65
N GLN A 32 -0.45 -28.71 -14.98
CA GLN A 32 0.97 -28.41 -14.74
C GLN A 32 1.72 -28.18 -16.06
N ALA A 33 1.53 -29.04 -17.06
CA ALA A 33 2.17 -28.87 -18.36
C ALA A 33 1.74 -27.57 -19.07
N ASN A 34 0.47 -27.17 -18.93
CA ASN A 34 -0.03 -25.92 -19.48
C ASN A 34 0.64 -24.70 -18.79
N VAL A 35 0.75 -24.69 -17.46
CA VAL A 35 1.44 -23.61 -16.74
C VAL A 35 2.95 -23.59 -16.98
N ASP A 36 3.56 -24.75 -17.19
CA ASP A 36 4.98 -24.84 -17.52
C ASP A 36 5.28 -24.25 -18.92
N GLY A 37 4.28 -24.25 -19.82
CA GLY A 37 4.36 -23.61 -21.13
C GLY A 37 4.33 -22.09 -21.10
N LEU A 38 4.07 -21.46 -19.94
CA LEU A 38 4.00 -20.00 -19.84
C LEU A 38 5.37 -19.36 -20.15
N PRO A 39 5.42 -18.26 -20.92
CA PRO A 39 6.66 -17.58 -21.25
C PRO A 39 7.51 -17.21 -20.03
N CYS A 40 6.88 -16.81 -18.92
CA CYS A 40 7.62 -16.47 -17.70
C CYS A 40 8.30 -17.68 -17.05
N VAL A 41 7.75 -18.89 -17.18
CA VAL A 41 8.37 -20.12 -16.66
C VAL A 41 9.56 -20.48 -17.54
N GLN A 42 9.38 -20.42 -18.86
CA GLN A 42 10.45 -20.68 -19.84
C GLN A 42 11.62 -19.70 -19.70
N GLN A 43 11.32 -18.43 -19.40
CA GLN A 43 12.31 -17.38 -19.15
C GLN A 43 12.87 -17.40 -17.72
N LYS A 44 12.44 -18.34 -16.86
CA LYS A 44 12.83 -18.46 -15.45
C LYS A 44 12.55 -17.22 -14.59
N VAL A 45 11.55 -16.44 -15.00
CA VAL A 45 11.06 -15.25 -14.29
C VAL A 45 10.02 -15.64 -13.25
N CYS A 46 9.23 -16.68 -13.53
CA CYS A 46 8.23 -17.21 -12.60
C CYS A 46 8.43 -18.72 -12.38
N SER A 47 7.91 -19.21 -11.27
CA SER A 47 7.80 -20.63 -10.93
C SER A 47 6.35 -20.96 -10.62
N THR A 48 5.90 -22.14 -11.03
CA THR A 48 4.50 -22.56 -10.90
C THR A 48 4.42 -23.95 -10.27
N GLN A 49 3.38 -24.17 -9.48
CA GLN A 49 3.11 -25.47 -8.87
C GLN A 49 1.60 -25.69 -8.79
N VAL A 50 1.13 -26.79 -9.39
CA VAL A 50 -0.26 -27.24 -9.33
C VAL A 50 -0.37 -28.36 -8.31
N GLN A 51 -1.17 -28.11 -7.27
CA GLN A 51 -1.58 -29.10 -6.29
C GLN A 51 -3.05 -29.48 -6.55
N SER A 52 -3.42 -30.70 -6.17
CA SER A 52 -4.79 -31.20 -6.29
C SER A 52 -5.27 -31.69 -4.94
N THR A 53 -6.52 -31.36 -4.59
CA THR A 53 -7.21 -31.81 -3.38
C THR A 53 -8.65 -32.17 -3.70
N CYS A 54 -9.31 -32.83 -2.76
CA CYS A 54 -10.70 -33.24 -2.88
C CYS A 54 -11.50 -32.60 -1.76
N VAL A 55 -12.56 -31.89 -2.12
CA VAL A 55 -13.44 -31.19 -1.17
C VAL A 55 -14.80 -31.87 -1.12
N ASP A 56 -15.31 -32.09 0.08
CA ASP A 56 -16.62 -32.71 0.29
C ASP A 56 -17.74 -31.79 -0.25
N ALA A 57 -18.58 -32.29 -1.15
CA ALA A 57 -19.77 -31.60 -1.64
C ALA A 57 -20.91 -31.62 -0.60
N GLY A 58 -20.72 -30.97 0.55
CA GLY A 58 -21.78 -30.71 1.53
C GLY A 58 -22.29 -31.91 2.34
N SER A 59 -22.95 -31.58 3.46
CA SER A 59 -23.40 -32.49 4.54
C SER A 59 -24.65 -33.31 4.15
N GLY A 60 -24.50 -34.29 3.26
CA GLY A 60 -25.52 -35.28 2.89
C GLY A 60 -25.06 -36.72 3.10
N ARG A 61 -26.00 -37.68 3.22
CA ARG A 61 -25.72 -39.11 3.41
C ARG A 61 -24.75 -39.64 2.33
N LYS A 62 -23.53 -39.97 2.76
CA LYS A 62 -22.37 -40.36 1.95
C LYS A 62 -22.59 -41.65 1.15
N ARG A 63 -22.40 -41.56 -0.18
CA ARG A 63 -21.92 -42.68 -1.02
C ARG A 63 -20.45 -42.44 -1.35
N ARG A 64 -19.70 -43.53 -1.54
CA ARG A 64 -18.28 -43.52 -1.97
C ARG A 64 -18.15 -42.68 -3.25
N SER A 65 -17.24 -41.71 -3.26
CA SER A 65 -16.91 -40.78 -4.38
C SER A 65 -17.95 -39.70 -4.71
N THR A 66 -18.06 -38.65 -3.90
CA THR A 66 -18.81 -37.40 -4.21
C THR A 66 -18.00 -36.13 -3.85
N GLY A 67 -16.67 -36.27 -3.79
CA GLY A 67 -15.79 -35.12 -3.58
C GLY A 67 -15.55 -34.41 -4.92
N LEU A 68 -15.63 -33.09 -4.92
CA LEU A 68 -15.26 -32.27 -6.07
C LEU A 68 -13.75 -32.12 -6.11
N LEU A 69 -13.16 -32.34 -7.28
CA LEU A 69 -11.74 -32.10 -7.50
C LEU A 69 -11.46 -30.59 -7.45
N GLN A 70 -10.55 -30.17 -6.58
CA GLN A 70 -10.07 -28.81 -6.47
C GLN A 70 -8.57 -28.74 -6.76
N LEU A 71 -8.19 -27.86 -7.66
CA LEU A 71 -6.80 -27.50 -7.93
C LEU A 71 -6.41 -26.26 -7.14
N ILE A 72 -5.15 -26.24 -6.71
CA ILE A 72 -4.51 -25.09 -6.08
C ILE A 72 -3.28 -24.77 -6.93
N LEU A 73 -3.34 -23.66 -7.66
CA LEU A 73 -2.21 -23.16 -8.44
C LEU A 73 -1.45 -22.14 -7.60
N ASN A 74 -0.20 -22.45 -7.28
CA ASN A 74 0.75 -21.51 -6.70
C ASN A 74 1.66 -20.99 -7.82
N MET A 75 1.71 -19.69 -8.02
CA MET A 75 2.63 -19.04 -8.94
C MET A 75 3.49 -18.05 -8.16
N THR A 76 4.81 -18.13 -8.29
CA THR A 76 5.74 -17.17 -7.69
C THR A 76 6.54 -16.50 -8.79
N VAL A 77 6.40 -15.19 -8.89
CA VAL A 77 7.18 -14.33 -9.80
C VAL A 77 8.34 -13.76 -9.03
N ASN A 78 9.54 -14.03 -9.52
CA ASN A 78 10.77 -13.48 -8.99
C ASN A 78 11.15 -12.28 -9.83
N PHE A 79 11.13 -11.11 -9.22
CA PHE A 79 11.69 -9.94 -9.87
C PHE A 79 13.21 -10.01 -9.74
N GLY A 80 13.92 -9.68 -10.82
CA GLY A 80 15.36 -9.44 -10.74
C GLY A 80 15.68 -8.35 -9.72
N PRO A 81 16.95 -8.08 -9.40
CA PRO A 81 17.30 -6.97 -8.52
C PRO A 81 16.78 -5.66 -9.13
N SER A 82 15.61 -5.23 -8.67
CA SER A 82 15.09 -3.90 -8.89
C SER A 82 16.02 -2.95 -8.15
N GLN A 83 16.27 -1.78 -8.74
CA GLN A 83 16.97 -0.71 -8.08
C GLN A 83 16.15 -0.36 -6.83
N LEU A 84 16.60 -0.81 -5.66
CA LEU A 84 15.91 -0.55 -4.40
C LEU A 84 15.85 0.95 -4.19
N TYR A 85 14.62 1.45 -4.14
CA TYR A 85 14.35 2.87 -4.17
C TYR A 85 14.67 3.49 -2.82
N THR A 86 15.61 4.43 -2.81
CA THR A 86 15.79 5.36 -1.69
C THR A 86 14.72 6.43 -1.85
N GLY A 87 14.05 6.82 -0.75
CA GLY A 87 12.84 7.66 -0.74
C GLY A 87 12.94 9.10 -1.34
N ASN A 88 13.90 9.39 -2.22
CA ASN A 88 14.21 10.72 -2.74
C ASN A 88 13.97 10.93 -4.26
N ASP A 89 13.67 9.89 -5.06
CA ASP A 89 13.64 10.01 -6.54
C ASP A 89 12.24 10.24 -7.14
N THR A 90 11.89 11.47 -7.50
CA THR A 90 10.58 11.91 -8.04
C THR A 90 10.12 11.32 -9.41
N SER A 91 10.55 10.11 -9.79
CA SER A 91 10.25 9.42 -11.05
C SER A 91 8.96 8.57 -11.02
N SER A 92 7.92 9.07 -10.36
CA SER A 92 6.64 8.39 -10.11
C SER A 92 5.88 7.91 -11.37
N SER A 93 6.04 8.54 -12.54
CA SER A 93 5.20 8.23 -13.72
C SER A 93 5.67 7.07 -14.61
N GLN A 94 6.95 6.69 -14.55
CA GLN A 94 7.50 5.62 -15.41
C GLN A 94 7.42 4.25 -14.74
N TYR A 95 7.45 4.22 -13.41
CA TYR A 95 7.33 2.99 -12.60
C TYR A 95 5.88 2.55 -12.38
N ASP A 96 4.92 3.48 -12.26
CA ASP A 96 3.49 3.14 -12.29
C ASP A 96 3.13 2.31 -13.53
N ARG A 97 3.78 2.56 -14.67
CA ARG A 97 3.61 1.75 -15.88
C ARG A 97 4.19 0.33 -15.75
N LEU A 98 5.36 0.16 -15.14
CA LEU A 98 5.98 -1.16 -14.96
C LEU A 98 5.23 -2.02 -13.92
N VAL A 99 4.71 -1.38 -12.88
CA VAL A 99 3.85 -1.99 -11.86
C VAL A 99 2.50 -2.40 -12.45
N ASN A 100 1.86 -1.51 -13.20
CA ASN A 100 0.62 -1.84 -13.92
C ASN A 100 0.88 -2.91 -15.00
N LEU A 101 2.05 -2.95 -15.64
CA LEU A 101 2.43 -4.03 -16.57
C LEU A 101 2.63 -5.38 -15.87
N GLY A 102 3.11 -5.40 -14.62
CA GLY A 102 3.26 -6.62 -13.81
C GLY A 102 1.93 -7.18 -13.30
N LEU A 103 0.97 -6.31 -13.00
CA LEU A 103 -0.37 -6.69 -12.55
C LEU A 103 -1.31 -6.98 -13.70
N ASP A 104 -1.30 -6.17 -14.76
CA ASP A 104 -2.05 -6.47 -15.97
C ASP A 104 -1.59 -7.82 -16.53
N SER A 105 -0.30 -8.17 -16.48
CA SER A 105 0.17 -9.47 -16.99
C SER A 105 -0.24 -10.65 -16.09
N ALA A 106 -0.33 -10.46 -14.77
CA ALA A 106 -0.82 -11.51 -13.86
C ALA A 106 -2.35 -11.65 -13.90
N GLU A 107 -3.06 -10.55 -14.10
CA GLU A 107 -4.52 -10.45 -14.21
C GLU A 107 -5.02 -10.93 -15.59
N THR A 108 -4.31 -10.60 -16.69
CA THR A 108 -4.65 -11.09 -18.04
C THR A 108 -4.32 -12.55 -18.27
N VAL A 109 -3.27 -13.11 -17.66
CA VAL A 109 -2.96 -14.56 -17.76
C VAL A 109 -4.00 -15.41 -17.01
N LEU A 110 -4.70 -14.84 -16.01
CA LEU A 110 -5.54 -15.63 -15.10
C LEU A 110 -7.02 -15.22 -15.02
N LEU A 111 -7.49 -14.18 -15.72
CA LEU A 111 -8.91 -13.79 -15.66
C LEU A 111 -9.64 -13.70 -16.99
N ASN A 112 -8.98 -13.56 -18.15
CA ASN A 112 -9.69 -13.31 -19.41
C ASN A 112 -9.70 -14.46 -20.44
N ASP A 113 -8.95 -15.55 -20.22
CA ASP A 113 -8.94 -16.72 -21.14
C ASP A 113 -8.80 -18.08 -20.41
N THR A 114 -9.45 -18.22 -19.25
CA THR A 114 -9.18 -19.29 -18.28
C THR A 114 -9.82 -20.64 -18.59
N ALA A 115 -10.97 -20.71 -19.24
CA ALA A 115 -11.68 -21.98 -19.41
C ALA A 115 -10.83 -23.00 -20.20
N ALA A 116 -10.27 -22.58 -21.34
CA ALA A 116 -9.47 -23.47 -22.19
C ALA A 116 -8.14 -23.87 -21.55
N PHE A 117 -7.51 -22.94 -20.83
CA PHE A 117 -6.20 -23.16 -20.22
C PHE A 117 -6.23 -24.25 -19.12
N PHE A 118 -7.30 -24.32 -18.35
CA PHE A 118 -7.48 -25.35 -17.31
C PHE A 118 -8.27 -26.57 -17.79
N THR A 119 -8.70 -26.60 -19.06
CA THR A 119 -9.39 -27.75 -19.62
C THR A 119 -8.40 -28.85 -19.98
N VAL A 120 -8.63 -30.06 -19.47
CA VAL A 120 -7.79 -31.24 -19.73
C VAL A 120 -8.67 -32.43 -20.10
N THR A 121 -8.24 -33.22 -21.08
CA THR A 121 -8.94 -34.45 -21.46
C THR A 121 -8.33 -35.65 -20.72
N ALA A 122 -9.14 -36.34 -19.94
CA ALA A 122 -8.78 -37.58 -19.25
C ALA A 122 -9.56 -38.75 -19.85
N GLY A 123 -8.91 -39.55 -20.71
CA GLY A 123 -9.58 -40.60 -21.47
C GLY A 123 -10.56 -40.04 -22.49
N SER A 124 -11.85 -40.34 -22.35
CA SER A 124 -12.94 -39.78 -23.17
C SER A 124 -13.66 -38.61 -22.52
N GLN A 125 -13.29 -38.22 -21.29
CA GLN A 125 -13.92 -37.15 -20.54
C GLN A 125 -13.10 -35.87 -20.64
N THR A 126 -13.75 -34.77 -21.06
CA THR A 126 -13.17 -33.44 -20.98
C THR A 126 -13.52 -32.83 -19.63
N VAL A 127 -12.50 -32.52 -18.84
CA VAL A 127 -12.64 -31.89 -17.52
C VAL A 127 -12.43 -30.40 -17.67
N THR A 128 -13.40 -29.61 -17.22
CA THR A 128 -13.38 -28.15 -17.31
C THR A 128 -13.39 -27.51 -15.91
N PRO A 129 -12.85 -26.29 -15.76
CA PRO A 129 -12.96 -25.55 -14.51
C PRO A 129 -14.38 -25.00 -14.30
N ASP A 130 -14.81 -24.94 -13.04
CA ASP A 130 -15.92 -24.10 -12.61
C ASP A 130 -15.43 -22.66 -12.44
N LEU A 131 -15.74 -21.82 -13.43
CA LEU A 131 -15.32 -20.42 -13.46
C LEU A 131 -15.84 -19.62 -12.26
N ALA A 132 -16.97 -19.99 -11.67
CA ALA A 132 -17.52 -19.31 -10.50
C ALA A 132 -16.72 -19.61 -9.22
N SER A 133 -15.90 -20.66 -9.22
CA SER A 133 -15.04 -21.06 -8.11
C SER A 133 -13.64 -20.45 -8.16
N MET A 134 -13.31 -19.74 -9.24
CA MET A 134 -11.99 -19.18 -9.47
C MET A 134 -11.79 -17.92 -8.64
N PHE A 135 -11.03 -18.06 -7.57
CA PHE A 135 -10.58 -16.93 -6.75
C PHE A 135 -9.08 -17.06 -6.52
N TYR A 136 -8.38 -15.92 -6.52
CA TYR A 136 -6.95 -15.87 -6.27
C TYR A 136 -6.62 -14.89 -5.15
N ASN A 137 -5.60 -15.23 -4.37
CA ASN A 137 -4.98 -14.35 -3.40
C ASN A 137 -3.56 -14.05 -3.85
N THR A 138 -3.17 -12.79 -3.79
CA THR A 138 -1.81 -12.34 -4.03
C THR A 138 -1.15 -11.98 -2.70
N SER A 139 0.12 -12.33 -2.56
CA SER A 139 0.97 -11.93 -1.46
C SER A 139 2.30 -11.43 -2.01
N PHE A 140 2.78 -10.32 -1.50
CA PHE A 140 3.99 -9.68 -1.97
C PHE A 140 5.00 -9.59 -0.83
N LEU A 141 6.19 -10.15 -1.04
CA LEU A 141 7.23 -10.28 -0.02
C LEU A 141 8.43 -9.41 -0.39
N CYS A 142 8.83 -8.55 0.55
CA CYS A 142 9.99 -7.70 0.42
C CYS A 142 11.21 -8.23 1.17
N PRO A 143 12.43 -7.91 0.69
CA PRO A 143 13.65 -8.17 1.43
C PRO A 143 13.62 -7.48 2.79
N SER A 144 14.34 -8.07 3.76
CA SER A 144 14.51 -7.47 5.08
C SER A 144 15.05 -6.05 4.99
N GLY A 145 14.48 -5.15 5.79
CA GLY A 145 14.82 -3.72 5.75
C GLY A 145 13.96 -2.90 4.78
N SER A 146 13.10 -3.54 3.99
CA SER A 146 12.19 -2.87 3.05
C SER A 146 10.74 -3.26 3.33
N ILE A 147 9.81 -2.37 2.99
CA ILE A 147 8.37 -2.62 3.11
C ILE A 147 7.70 -2.68 1.74
N ALA A 148 6.57 -3.37 1.69
CA ALA A 148 5.73 -3.43 0.50
C ALA A 148 4.94 -2.11 0.39
N TYR A 149 5.24 -1.31 -0.63
CA TYR A 149 4.40 -0.17 -1.00
C TYR A 149 3.77 -0.45 -2.36
N SER A 150 2.46 -0.75 -2.35
CA SER A 150 1.72 -1.22 -3.52
C SER A 150 2.29 -2.54 -4.05
N TYR A 151 3.21 -2.50 -5.01
CA TYR A 151 3.84 -3.67 -5.64
C TYR A 151 5.35 -3.52 -5.80
N VAL A 152 5.95 -2.61 -5.04
CA VAL A 152 7.38 -2.33 -5.03
C VAL A 152 7.90 -2.42 -3.60
N CYS A 153 9.14 -2.90 -3.47
CA CYS A 153 9.84 -2.87 -2.19
C CYS A 153 10.57 -1.55 -2.03
N VAL A 154 10.24 -0.84 -0.95
CA VAL A 154 10.84 0.45 -0.61
C VAL A 154 11.69 0.25 0.64
N ASP A 155 12.97 0.60 0.57
CA ASP A 155 13.88 0.52 1.72
C ASP A 155 13.38 1.45 2.83
N CYS A 156 13.40 0.99 4.08
CA CYS A 156 13.10 1.86 5.21
C CYS A 156 14.08 3.04 5.23
N PRO A 157 13.59 4.27 5.39
CA PRO A 157 14.45 5.45 5.35
C PRO A 157 15.39 5.50 6.56
N THR A 158 16.41 6.35 6.48
CA THR A 158 17.27 6.66 7.64
C THR A 158 16.42 7.13 8.83
N GLY A 159 16.80 6.72 10.03
CA GLY A 159 16.02 6.94 11.25
C GLY A 159 14.96 5.88 11.50
N TYR A 160 14.76 4.92 10.58
CA TYR A 160 13.74 3.88 10.71
C TYR A 160 14.39 2.49 10.55
N LYS A 161 13.77 1.49 11.18
CA LYS A 161 14.06 0.08 10.97
C LYS A 161 12.82 -0.63 10.45
N GLU A 162 13.01 -1.68 9.67
CA GLU A 162 11.91 -2.60 9.35
C GLU A 162 11.58 -3.47 10.57
N GLU A 163 10.30 -3.53 10.92
CA GLU A 163 9.75 -4.38 11.97
C GLU A 163 8.33 -4.83 11.58
N ASN A 164 8.16 -6.13 11.39
CA ASN A 164 6.88 -6.77 11.04
C ASN A 164 6.24 -6.25 9.73
N GLY A 165 7.06 -5.91 8.73
CA GLY A 165 6.58 -5.41 7.44
C GLY A 165 6.25 -3.91 7.41
N ASP A 166 6.58 -3.18 8.49
CA ASP A 166 6.45 -1.72 8.58
C ASP A 166 7.80 -1.07 8.89
N CYS A 167 7.98 0.18 8.44
CA CYS A 167 9.12 1.00 8.84
C CYS A 167 8.79 1.74 10.12
N VAL A 168 9.35 1.28 11.23
CA VAL A 168 9.15 1.88 12.55
C VAL A 168 10.31 2.81 12.90
N PRO A 169 10.06 3.94 13.57
CA PRO A 169 11.10 4.87 13.94
C PRO A 169 12.07 4.24 14.94
N CYS A 170 13.35 4.60 14.85
CA CYS A 170 14.32 4.24 15.87
C CYS A 170 13.89 4.83 17.24
N PRO A 171 13.87 4.00 18.30
CA PRO A 171 13.49 4.46 19.63
C PRO A 171 14.52 5.43 20.20
N LEU A 172 14.15 6.13 21.28
CA LEU A 172 15.04 7.05 21.98
C LEU A 172 16.38 6.38 22.34
N GLY A 173 17.46 7.11 22.09
CA GLY A 173 18.81 6.62 22.31
C GLY A 173 19.34 5.67 21.24
N GLN A 174 18.66 5.57 20.10
CA GLN A 174 19.13 4.84 18.94
C GLN A 174 18.98 5.68 17.67
N TYR A 175 19.84 5.42 16.69
CA TYR A 175 19.86 6.10 15.40
C TYR A 175 20.05 5.11 14.25
N GLN A 176 19.72 5.54 13.03
CA GLN A 176 19.99 4.77 11.82
C GLN A 176 20.34 5.69 10.65
N ASP A 177 21.60 5.64 10.22
CA ASP A 177 22.18 6.48 9.16
C ASP A 177 22.14 5.83 7.76
N GLN A 178 21.65 4.60 7.65
CA GLN A 178 21.54 3.87 6.40
C GLN A 178 20.07 3.51 6.12
N THR A 179 19.69 3.55 4.84
CA THR A 179 18.39 3.03 4.40
C THR A 179 18.40 1.50 4.40
N GLY A 180 17.23 0.88 4.48
CA GLY A 180 17.10 -0.57 4.34
C GLY A 180 17.57 -1.33 5.58
N SER A 181 17.55 -0.72 6.76
CA SER A 181 18.00 -1.37 7.99
C SER A 181 16.87 -2.10 8.70
N THR A 182 17.21 -3.19 9.37
CA THR A 182 16.32 -3.94 10.29
C THR A 182 16.60 -3.65 11.76
N GLN A 183 17.64 -2.86 12.05
CA GLN A 183 18.07 -2.57 13.41
C GLN A 183 18.54 -1.12 13.52
N CYS A 184 18.36 -0.51 14.68
CA CYS A 184 18.91 0.81 14.98
C CYS A 184 20.21 0.65 15.78
N LYS A 185 21.15 1.56 15.55
CA LYS A 185 22.45 1.62 16.24
C LYS A 185 22.27 2.36 17.57
N PRO A 186 22.84 1.88 18.69
CA PRO A 186 22.78 2.62 19.95
C PRO A 186 23.54 3.93 19.83
N CYS A 187 23.00 5.01 20.41
CA CYS A 187 23.76 6.22 20.65
C CYS A 187 24.92 5.93 21.63
N PRO A 188 26.08 6.59 21.50
CA PRO A 188 27.18 6.45 22.46
C PRO A 188 26.76 6.88 23.87
N ASP A 189 27.43 6.34 24.89
CA ASP A 189 27.06 6.52 26.29
C ASP A 189 26.83 8.00 26.68
N GLY A 190 25.63 8.28 27.21
CA GLY A 190 25.22 9.59 27.71
C GLY A 190 24.36 10.45 26.76
N LEU A 191 24.25 10.12 25.46
CA LEU A 191 23.74 11.01 24.40
C LEU A 191 22.30 10.73 23.90
N ALA A 192 21.32 10.52 24.77
CA ALA A 192 20.08 9.85 24.35
C ALA A 192 18.78 10.34 25.04
N TRP A 193 18.24 11.52 24.73
CA TRP A 193 17.01 11.97 25.45
C TRP A 193 15.84 12.58 24.67
N ASP A 194 15.86 12.77 23.34
CA ASP A 194 14.70 13.44 22.70
C ASP A 194 14.43 13.19 21.21
N VAL A 195 15.36 12.62 20.44
CA VAL A 195 15.15 12.42 19.00
C VAL A 195 14.62 11.02 18.69
N LEU A 196 13.30 10.89 18.48
CA LEU A 196 12.73 9.74 17.77
C LEU A 196 13.18 9.76 16.31
N ALA A 197 13.37 8.58 15.74
CA ALA A 197 13.79 8.42 14.35
C ALA A 197 15.12 9.14 14.00
N ALA A 198 16.10 9.12 14.91
CA ALA A 198 17.39 9.77 14.67
C ALA A 198 18.08 9.16 13.42
N SER A 199 18.31 9.97 12.40
CA SER A 199 18.89 9.56 11.10
C SER A 199 20.41 9.69 11.03
N SER A 200 21.05 10.17 12.10
CA SER A 200 22.50 10.35 12.18
C SER A 200 22.97 10.29 13.63
N ILE A 201 24.20 9.85 13.85
CA ILE A 201 24.86 9.89 15.16
C ILE A 201 24.96 11.31 15.72
N SER A 202 25.01 12.33 14.86
CA SER A 202 25.06 13.74 15.29
C SER A 202 23.78 14.21 15.98
N GLN A 203 22.69 13.45 15.86
CA GLN A 203 21.42 13.71 16.54
C GLN A 203 21.36 13.02 17.93
N CYS A 204 22.39 12.27 18.31
CA CYS A 204 22.57 11.82 19.68
C CYS A 204 23.14 12.98 20.52
N ILE A 205 22.30 13.61 21.35
CA ILE A 205 22.64 14.83 22.12
C ILE A 205 22.53 14.57 23.63
N LEU A 206 23.40 15.21 24.42
CA LEU A 206 23.34 15.16 25.88
C LEU A 206 22.13 15.96 26.41
N PRO A 207 21.53 15.57 27.54
CA PRO A 207 20.44 16.32 28.18
C PRO A 207 20.81 17.76 28.60
N PHE A 208 22.07 18.20 28.47
CA PHE A 208 22.54 19.51 28.93
C PHE A 208 23.06 20.45 27.82
N THR A 209 23.06 20.04 26.55
CA THR A 209 23.54 20.91 25.44
C THR A 209 22.43 21.48 24.56
N HIS A 210 21.16 21.29 24.96
CA HIS A 210 20.13 22.20 24.52
C HIS A 210 20.42 23.58 25.12
N ASN A 211 21.09 24.43 24.34
CA ASN A 211 20.55 25.76 24.12
C ASN A 211 19.18 25.56 23.46
N SER A 212 18.21 25.06 24.24
CA SER A 212 16.81 25.21 23.95
C SER A 212 16.64 26.71 23.76
N PRO A 213 16.14 27.17 22.61
CA PRO A 213 15.32 28.37 22.67
C PRO A 213 14.30 28.04 23.76
N SER A 214 14.37 28.81 24.82
CA SER A 214 13.47 28.71 25.95
C SER A 214 12.03 28.54 25.46
N LYS A 215 11.37 27.47 25.93
CA LYS A 215 9.91 27.41 26.16
C LYS A 215 9.00 27.10 24.95
N PRO A 216 7.91 26.33 25.13
CA PRO A 216 6.78 26.23 24.20
C PRO A 216 5.92 27.51 24.11
N ASP A 217 6.38 28.64 24.65
CA ASP A 217 5.57 29.86 24.74
C ASP A 217 5.61 30.68 23.43
N ASP A 218 6.60 30.48 22.57
CA ASP A 218 6.80 31.35 21.40
C ASP A 218 5.82 31.08 20.24
N ALA A 219 5.36 29.84 20.05
CA ALA A 219 4.37 29.50 19.02
C ALA A 219 2.95 29.98 19.38
N GLU A 220 2.61 29.97 20.67
CA GLU A 220 1.34 30.51 21.17
C GLU A 220 1.37 32.05 21.14
N GLN A 221 2.53 32.68 21.33
CA GLN A 221 2.70 34.12 21.19
C GLN A 221 2.52 34.63 19.74
N GLU A 222 3.01 33.89 18.73
CA GLU A 222 2.89 34.29 17.32
C GLU A 222 1.45 34.17 16.78
N TYR A 223 0.72 33.12 17.15
CA TYR A 223 -0.71 32.94 16.81
C TYR A 223 -1.60 34.02 17.44
N ASN A 224 -1.36 34.36 18.71
CA ASN A 224 -2.14 35.38 19.41
C ASN A 224 -1.91 36.80 18.85
N ASN A 225 -0.68 37.11 18.41
CA ASN A 225 -0.35 38.39 17.79
C ASN A 225 -0.95 38.54 16.37
N ALA A 226 -1.04 37.46 15.59
CA ALA A 226 -1.69 37.46 14.28
C ALA A 226 -3.22 37.65 14.40
N ASN A 227 -3.85 36.96 15.35
CA ASN A 227 -5.29 37.09 15.61
C ASN A 227 -5.67 38.46 16.18
N GLN A 228 -4.81 39.05 17.02
CA GLN A 228 -5.02 40.41 17.55
C GLN A 228 -4.91 41.48 16.45
N ARG A 229 -4.02 41.29 15.45
CA ARG A 229 -3.96 42.16 14.27
C ARG A 229 -5.19 42.01 13.37
N LEU A 230 -5.68 40.79 13.17
CA LEU A 230 -6.88 40.53 12.37
C LEU A 230 -8.14 41.17 13.01
N ALA A 231 -8.29 41.06 14.34
CA ALA A 231 -9.41 41.66 15.07
C ALA A 231 -9.48 43.19 14.95
N LEU A 232 -8.33 43.88 14.98
CA LEU A 232 -8.25 45.33 14.76
C LEU A 232 -8.67 45.73 13.34
N ILE A 233 -8.24 44.98 12.33
CA ILE A 233 -8.61 45.25 10.93
C ILE A 233 -10.10 45.03 10.72
N VAL A 234 -10.65 43.92 11.21
CA VAL A 234 -12.09 43.62 11.12
C VAL A 234 -12.92 44.67 11.85
N GLY A 235 -12.48 45.13 13.03
CA GLY A 235 -13.12 46.20 13.79
C GLY A 235 -13.16 47.54 13.06
N LEU A 236 -12.04 47.96 12.44
CA LEU A 236 -11.97 49.20 11.66
C LEU A 236 -12.86 49.17 10.42
N VAL A 237 -12.87 48.05 9.69
CA VAL A 237 -13.73 47.88 8.51
C VAL A 237 -15.20 47.91 8.91
N PHE A 238 -15.58 47.19 9.97
CA PHE A 238 -16.96 47.19 10.46
C PHE A 238 -17.40 48.59 10.92
N GLY A 239 -16.55 49.30 11.67
CA GLY A 239 -16.82 50.68 12.07
C GLY A 239 -17.03 51.63 10.89
N ALA A 240 -16.18 51.55 9.86
CA ALA A 240 -16.32 52.36 8.65
C ALA A 240 -17.64 52.07 7.91
N VAL A 241 -18.02 50.79 7.78
CA VAL A 241 -19.29 50.41 7.15
C VAL A 241 -20.48 50.98 7.91
N VAL A 242 -20.47 50.88 9.24
CA VAL A 242 -21.54 51.45 10.09
C VAL A 242 -21.66 52.96 9.87
N VAL A 243 -20.55 53.70 9.85
CA VAL A 243 -20.57 55.15 9.60
C VAL A 243 -21.13 55.49 8.22
N VAL A 244 -20.76 54.74 7.18
CA VAL A 244 -21.29 54.94 5.82
C VAL A 244 -22.80 54.66 5.78
N VAL A 245 -23.27 53.59 6.42
CA VAL A 245 -24.70 53.27 6.47
C VAL A 245 -25.48 54.36 7.21
N PHE A 246 -24.99 54.82 8.36
CA PHE A 246 -25.64 55.89 9.12
C PHE A 246 -25.65 57.22 8.36
N THR A 247 -24.57 57.58 7.69
CA THR A 247 -24.52 58.82 6.89
C THR A 247 -25.47 58.76 5.70
N VAL A 248 -25.53 57.63 4.98
CA VAL A 248 -26.50 57.42 3.88
C VAL A 248 -27.94 57.47 4.39
N ALA A 249 -28.23 56.82 5.53
CA ALA A 249 -29.55 56.86 6.15
C ALA A 249 -29.95 58.29 6.56
N MET A 250 -29.03 59.04 7.17
CA MET A 250 -29.27 60.45 7.52
C MET A 250 -29.52 61.32 6.29
N ILE A 251 -28.75 61.14 5.22
CA ILE A 251 -28.98 61.85 3.94
C ILE A 251 -30.34 61.49 3.35
N ALA A 252 -30.74 60.21 3.41
CA ALA A 252 -32.04 59.76 2.92
C ALA A 252 -33.20 60.36 3.74
N VAL A 253 -33.08 60.38 5.07
CA VAL A 253 -34.06 61.02 5.97
C VAL A 253 -34.13 62.53 5.70
N TYR A 254 -32.99 63.20 5.53
CA TYR A 254 -32.94 64.62 5.22
C TYR A 254 -33.62 64.94 3.88
N LYS A 255 -33.33 64.16 2.82
CA LYS A 255 -34.02 64.29 1.53
C LYS A 255 -35.53 64.04 1.64
N HIS A 256 -35.94 63.04 2.43
CA HIS A 256 -37.35 62.75 2.64
C HIS A 256 -38.08 63.85 3.41
N GLN A 257 -37.44 64.48 4.40
CA GLN A 257 -38.00 65.64 5.11
C GLN A 257 -38.07 66.88 4.21
N SER A 258 -37.02 67.17 3.44
CA SER A 258 -37.01 68.30 2.50
C SER A 258 -38.05 68.16 1.39
N GLY A 259 -38.43 66.94 1.01
CA GLY A 259 -39.50 66.69 0.03
C GLY A 259 -40.92 66.87 0.58
N LYS A 260 -41.11 66.94 1.90
CA LYS A 260 -42.43 67.18 2.53
C LYS A 260 -42.75 68.66 2.75
N THR A 261 -41.75 69.55 2.72
CA THR A 261 -41.92 71.02 2.85
C THR A 261 -42.25 71.73 1.53
N THR A 262 -42.35 70.99 0.41
CA THR A 262 -42.68 71.53 -0.92
C THR A 262 -44.02 71.00 -1.44
N LYS A 263 -45.06 71.09 -0.59
CA LYS A 263 -46.47 70.92 -0.97
C LYS A 263 -47.31 71.99 -0.32
#